data_AF-A0A183AGV7-F1
#
_entry.id   AF-A0A183AGV7-F1
#
_cell.length_a   1.000
_cell.length_b   1.000
_cell.length_c   1.000
_cell.angle_alpha   90.00
_cell.angle_beta   90.00
_cell.angle_gamma   90.00
#
_symmetry.space_group_name_H-M   'P 1'
#
loop_
_entity.id
_entity.type
_entity.pdbx_description
1 polymer ?
#
loop_
_entity_poly.entity_id
_entity_poly.type
_entity_poly.pdbx_seq_one_letter_code
_entity_poly.pdbx_strand_id
1 'polypeptide(L)'
;MKRGEHIKNWRRRYFILREDGTFYGYKSQPKDDMTQPLNNFTVRDCQIICLNKPKPFTFLIRGLQWTNVVERLFFVEAESERSDWVTAIQTIANRLRRSYSHLTSGHGRSATVVKGVMGSPGKRSL
;
A
#
# COMPACT_ATOMS: atom_id res chain seq x y z
N MET A 1 3.62 2.60 -9.26
CA MET A 1 3.10 3.92 -9.67
C MET A 1 1.73 4.14 -9.06
N LYS A 2 1.38 5.38 -8.68
CA LYS A 2 0.03 5.72 -8.18
C LYS A 2 -0.70 6.64 -9.16
N ARG A 3 -1.98 6.38 -9.42
CA ARG A 3 -2.82 7.30 -10.20
C ARG A 3 -3.24 8.48 -9.33
N GLY A 4 -3.11 9.70 -9.84
CA GLY A 4 -3.66 10.88 -9.16
C GLY A 4 -5.17 10.79 -9.01
N GLU A 5 -5.68 11.38 -7.94
CA GLU A 5 -7.10 11.32 -7.55
C GLU A 5 -7.94 12.31 -8.35
N HIS A 6 -7.53 13.58 -8.38
CA HIS A 6 -8.21 14.64 -9.16
C HIS A 6 -7.66 14.76 -10.59
N ILE A 7 -6.37 14.51 -10.79
CA ILE A 7 -5.72 14.53 -12.11
C ILE A 7 -5.26 13.11 -12.42
N LYS A 8 -5.83 12.50 -13.47
CA LYS A 8 -5.68 11.09 -13.84
C LYS A 8 -4.29 10.71 -14.41
N ASN A 9 -3.22 11.35 -13.94
CA ASN A 9 -1.83 11.05 -14.31
C ASN A 9 -1.21 10.04 -13.34
N TRP A 10 -0.34 9.18 -13.86
CA TRP A 10 0.45 8.24 -13.07
C TRP A 10 1.69 8.92 -12.53
N ARG A 11 1.98 8.76 -11.22
CA ARG A 11 3.14 9.37 -10.57
C ARG A 11 3.97 8.34 -9.81
N ARG A 12 5.30 8.42 -9.97
CA ARG A 12 6.25 7.66 -9.15
C ARG A 12 6.15 8.16 -7.72
N ARG A 13 6.06 7.22 -6.78
CA ARG A 13 5.99 7.48 -5.35
C ARG A 13 6.68 6.33 -4.62
N TYR A 14 7.42 6.68 -3.59
CA TYR A 14 8.00 5.72 -2.66
C TYR A 14 6.94 5.37 -1.63
N PHE A 15 6.61 4.10 -1.46
CA PHE A 15 5.59 3.67 -0.52
C PHE A 15 6.18 2.93 0.68
N ILE A 16 5.63 3.21 1.85
CA ILE A 16 5.94 2.54 3.10
C ILE A 16 4.64 2.01 3.67
N LEU A 17 4.55 0.68 3.77
CA LEU A 17 3.46 0.01 4.47
C LEU A 17 3.92 -0.30 5.89
N ARG A 18 3.25 0.30 6.87
CA ARG A 18 3.53 0.13 8.30
C ARG A 18 2.62 -0.93 8.92
N GLU A 19 3.08 -1.45 10.04
CA GLU A 19 2.45 -2.52 10.80
C GLU A 19 1.07 -2.17 11.37
N ASP A 20 0.85 -0.90 11.69
CA ASP A 20 -0.42 -0.33 12.15
C ASP A 20 -1.47 -0.21 11.03
N GLY A 21 -1.10 -0.56 9.79
CA GLY A 21 -1.93 -0.42 8.60
C GLY A 21 -1.81 0.92 7.92
N THR A 22 -0.92 1.80 8.37
CA THR A 22 -0.66 3.07 7.70
C THR A 22 0.12 2.83 6.40
N PHE A 23 -0.37 3.40 5.30
CA PHE A 23 0.26 3.27 3.98
C PHE A 23 0.64 4.64 3.42
N TYR A 24 1.92 5.00 3.62
CA TYR A 24 2.46 6.28 3.24
C TYR A 24 3.03 6.28 1.83
N GLY A 25 2.77 7.32 1.07
CA GLY A 25 3.40 7.59 -0.22
C GLY A 25 4.16 8.91 -0.22
N TYR A 26 5.42 8.88 -0.63
CA TYR A 26 6.34 10.00 -0.67
C TYR A 26 6.78 10.30 -2.10
N LYS A 27 7.23 11.53 -2.38
CA LYS A 27 7.78 11.90 -3.71
C LYS A 27 9.01 11.03 -4.05
N SER A 28 9.86 10.79 -3.06
CA SER A 28 11.07 9.98 -3.09
C SER A 28 11.22 9.27 -1.74
N GLN A 29 12.21 8.40 -1.60
CA GLN A 29 12.52 7.80 -0.30
C GLN A 29 12.75 8.92 0.74
N PRO A 30 12.03 8.92 1.88
CA PRO A 30 12.23 9.91 2.93
C PRO A 30 13.62 9.75 3.55
N LYS A 31 14.27 10.86 3.91
CA LYS A 31 15.62 10.86 4.53
C LYS A 31 15.55 10.63 6.04
N ASP A 32 14.44 11.02 6.64
CA ASP A 32 14.14 10.96 8.07
C ASP A 32 12.64 10.71 8.27
N ASP A 33 12.25 10.48 9.52
CA ASP A 33 10.85 10.29 9.90
C ASP A 33 10.04 11.60 9.93
N MET A 34 10.70 12.76 9.80
CA MET A 34 10.06 14.08 9.79
C MET A 34 9.50 14.45 8.40
N THR A 35 9.96 13.76 7.36
CA THR A 35 9.47 13.95 6.00
C THR A 35 7.97 13.68 5.93
N GLN A 36 7.19 14.68 5.50
CA GLN A 36 5.74 14.53 5.41
C GLN A 36 5.31 13.68 4.19
N PRO A 37 4.40 12.71 4.37
CA PRO A 37 3.89 11.90 3.27
C PRO A 37 2.94 12.71 2.37
N LEU A 38 3.05 12.52 1.06
CA LEU A 38 2.11 13.07 0.06
C LEU A 38 0.83 12.24 -0.06
N ASN A 39 0.87 11.01 0.41
CA ASN A 39 -0.28 10.12 0.48
C ASN A 39 -0.28 9.49 1.87
N ASN A 40 -1.38 9.66 2.60
CA ASN A 40 -1.59 9.10 3.93
C ASN A 40 -2.98 8.47 3.96
N PHE A 41 -3.05 7.14 3.94
CA PHE A 41 -4.28 6.40 4.11
C PHE A 41 -4.02 5.07 4.83
N THR A 42 -5.09 4.44 5.30
CA THR A 42 -5.01 3.15 5.99
C THR A 42 -5.44 2.00 5.07
N VAL A 43 -4.83 0.83 5.27
CA VAL A 43 -5.23 -0.44 4.63
C VAL A 43 -6.15 -1.28 5.54
N ARG A 44 -6.53 -0.74 6.70
CA ARG A 44 -7.53 -1.35 7.57
C ARG A 44 -8.84 -1.53 6.81
N ASP A 45 -9.40 -2.74 6.91
CA ASP A 45 -10.67 -3.13 6.28
C ASP A 45 -10.74 -2.82 4.77
N CYS A 46 -9.57 -2.79 4.10
CA CYS A 46 -9.52 -2.55 2.67
C CYS A 46 -9.87 -3.81 1.89
N GLN A 47 -10.50 -3.62 0.74
CA GLN A 47 -10.62 -4.61 -0.31
C GLN A 47 -9.55 -4.34 -1.38
N ILE A 48 -8.89 -5.39 -1.84
CA ILE A 48 -7.93 -5.29 -2.94
C ILE A 48 -8.50 -6.01 -4.15
N ILE A 49 -8.45 -5.36 -5.31
CA ILE A 49 -8.93 -5.90 -6.58
C ILE A 49 -7.76 -5.88 -7.56
N CYS A 50 -7.31 -7.05 -8.01
CA CYS A 50 -6.29 -7.18 -9.05
C CYS A 50 -6.91 -6.92 -10.42
N LEU A 51 -6.28 -6.05 -11.20
CA LEU A 51 -6.75 -5.60 -12.51
C LEU A 51 -5.59 -5.67 -13.52
N ASN A 52 -5.91 -5.64 -14.81
CA ASN A 52 -4.91 -5.48 -15.89
C ASN A 52 -5.23 -4.29 -16.80
N LYS A 53 -6.03 -3.33 -16.29
CA LYS A 53 -6.38 -2.09 -16.97
C LYS A 53 -6.31 -0.91 -15.98
N PRO A 54 -5.91 0.29 -16.44
CA PRO A 54 -5.52 0.63 -17.81
C PRO A 54 -4.09 0.19 -18.17
N LYS A 55 -3.32 -0.35 -17.21
CA LYS A 55 -2.00 -0.93 -17.43
C LYS A 55 -1.95 -2.38 -16.90
N PRO A 56 -1.06 -3.24 -17.43
CA PRO A 56 -0.76 -4.53 -16.81
C PRO A 56 -0.41 -4.37 -15.33
N PHE A 57 -0.68 -5.41 -14.55
CA PHE A 57 -0.32 -5.49 -13.13
C PHE A 57 -0.86 -4.32 -12.29
N THR A 58 -2.03 -3.81 -12.68
CA THR A 58 -2.76 -2.82 -11.91
C THR A 58 -3.42 -3.51 -10.71
N PHE A 59 -3.53 -2.82 -9.59
CA PHE A 59 -4.39 -3.23 -8.49
C PHE A 59 -5.03 -2.01 -7.84
N LEU A 60 -6.25 -2.21 -7.35
CA LEU A 60 -7.06 -1.19 -6.70
C LEU A 60 -7.15 -1.54 -5.22
N ILE A 61 -6.90 -0.56 -4.36
CA ILE A 61 -7.20 -0.63 -2.93
C ILE A 61 -8.44 0.22 -2.68
N ARG A 62 -9.51 -0.42 -2.20
CA ARG A 62 -10.77 0.20 -1.82
C ARG A 62 -10.91 0.15 -0.31
N GLY A 63 -11.23 1.27 0.32
CA GLY A 63 -11.42 1.32 1.77
C GLY A 63 -12.25 2.53 2.17
N LEU A 64 -12.36 2.77 3.47
CA LEU A 64 -13.01 3.96 4.00
C LEU A 64 -11.98 5.02 4.39
N GLN A 65 -12.23 6.25 3.96
CA GLN A 65 -11.60 7.43 4.52
C GLN A 65 -12.71 8.23 5.21
N TRP A 66 -12.68 8.23 6.55
CA TRP A 66 -13.84 8.61 7.36
C TRP A 66 -15.06 7.76 6.99
N THR A 67 -16.15 8.39 6.56
CA THR A 67 -17.38 7.70 6.11
C THR A 67 -17.42 7.43 4.61
N ASN A 68 -16.42 7.91 3.85
CA ASN A 68 -16.45 7.84 2.39
C ASN A 68 -15.66 6.65 1.87
N VAL A 69 -16.26 5.91 0.95
CA VAL A 69 -15.56 4.88 0.19
C VAL A 69 -14.58 5.56 -0.76
N VAL A 70 -13.30 5.26 -0.61
CA VAL A 70 -12.23 5.76 -1.46
C VAL A 70 -11.54 4.62 -2.19
N GLU A 71 -11.16 4.88 -3.44
CA GLU A 71 -10.40 3.95 -4.26
C GLU A 71 -9.03 4.55 -4.59
N ARG A 72 -8.00 3.70 -4.53
CA ARG A 72 -6.62 4.06 -4.84
C ARG A 72 -6.07 3.05 -5.84
N LEU A 73 -5.80 3.53 -7.05
CA LEU A 73 -5.32 2.70 -8.14
C LEU A 73 -3.78 2.76 -8.24
N PHE A 74 -3.16 1.59 -8.27
CA PHE A 74 -1.72 1.39 -8.36
C PHE A 74 -1.41 0.50 -9.55
N PHE A 75 -0.22 0.65 -10.15
CA PHE A 75 0.33 -0.36 -11.03
C PHE A 75 1.82 -0.52 -10.77
N VAL A 76 2.34 -1.69 -11.10
CA VAL A 76 3.75 -2.07 -11.02
C VAL A 76 4.19 -2.66 -12.36
N GLU A 77 5.49 -2.80 -12.57
CA GLU A 77 6.02 -3.22 -13.88
C GLU A 77 6.11 -4.75 -14.01
N ALA A 78 5.99 -5.49 -12.90
CA ALA A 78 6.07 -6.95 -12.87
C ALA A 78 4.95 -7.59 -12.06
N GLU A 79 4.51 -8.78 -12.46
CA GLU A 79 3.50 -9.55 -11.73
C GLU A 79 3.96 -9.96 -10.33
N SER A 80 5.22 -10.37 -10.18
CA SER A 80 5.80 -10.70 -8.87
C SER A 80 5.74 -9.51 -7.92
N GLU A 81 6.09 -8.31 -8.38
CA GLU A 81 5.98 -7.08 -7.59
C GLU A 81 4.53 -6.82 -7.17
N ARG A 82 3.54 -7.10 -8.04
CA ARG A 82 2.11 -6.96 -7.70
C ARG A 82 1.75 -7.96 -6.61
N SER A 83 2.13 -9.22 -6.76
CA SER A 83 1.88 -10.28 -5.81
C SER A 83 2.49 -9.96 -4.43
N ASP A 84 3.71 -9.44 -4.39
CA ASP A 84 4.38 -9.04 -3.14
C ASP A 84 3.62 -7.93 -2.43
N TRP A 85 3.25 -6.86 -3.15
CA TRP A 85 2.47 -5.75 -2.57
C TRP A 85 1.09 -6.21 -2.10
N VAL A 86 0.36 -6.96 -2.93
CA VAL A 86 -0.98 -7.45 -2.59
C VAL A 86 -0.90 -8.35 -1.35
N THR A 87 0.03 -9.29 -1.31
CA THR A 87 0.22 -10.21 -0.18
C THR A 87 0.56 -9.46 1.10
N ALA A 88 1.48 -8.49 1.05
CA ALA A 88 1.86 -7.69 2.20
C ALA A 88 0.69 -6.88 2.76
N ILE A 89 -0.07 -6.22 1.89
CA ILE A 89 -1.23 -5.42 2.29
C ILE A 89 -2.34 -6.31 2.87
N GLN A 90 -2.66 -7.42 2.21
CA GLN A 90 -3.66 -8.38 2.70
C GLN A 90 -3.26 -8.95 4.07
N THR A 91 -1.98 -9.26 4.26
CA THR A 91 -1.47 -9.80 5.52
C THR A 91 -1.69 -8.82 6.67
N ILE A 92 -1.33 -7.55 6.48
CA ILE A 92 -1.50 -6.51 7.51
C ILE A 92 -2.99 -6.20 7.72
N ALA A 93 -3.77 -6.04 6.65
CA ALA A 93 -5.21 -5.79 6.76
C ALA A 93 -5.93 -6.91 7.52
N ASN A 94 -5.62 -8.18 7.22
CA ASN A 94 -6.19 -9.33 7.92
C ASN A 94 -5.75 -9.39 9.38
N ARG A 95 -4.49 -9.09 9.68
CA ARG A 95 -4.00 -9.00 11.06
C ARG A 95 -4.78 -7.97 11.86
N LEU A 96 -4.94 -6.76 11.31
CA LEU A 96 -5.68 -5.68 11.96
C LEU A 96 -7.15 -6.00 12.17
N ARG A 97 -7.79 -6.66 11.19
CA ARG A 97 -9.17 -7.16 11.31
C ARG A 97 -9.30 -8.17 12.46
N ARG A 98 -8.35 -9.10 12.57
CA ARG A 98 -8.30 -10.11 13.65
C ARG A 98 -8.03 -9.47 15.02
N SER A 99 -7.12 -8.50 15.09
CA SER A 99 -6.83 -7.77 16.35
C SER A 99 -8.06 -7.03 16.88
N TYR A 100 -8.91 -6.49 16.01
CA TYR A 100 -10.17 -5.85 16.44
C TYR A 100 -11.21 -6.87 16.91
N SER A 101 -11.26 -8.05 16.28
CA SER A 101 -12.07 -9.16 16.80
C SER A 101 -11.48 -9.81 18.06
N HIS A 102 -10.24 -9.50 18.43
CA HIS A 102 -9.49 -10.10 19.54
C HIS A 102 -8.97 -9.05 20.54
N LEU A 103 -9.68 -7.94 20.72
CA LEU A 103 -9.57 -7.13 21.95
C LEU A 103 -9.94 -7.92 23.24
N THR A 104 -10.05 -9.25 23.15
CA THR A 104 -10.09 -10.21 24.26
C THR A 104 -8.78 -10.96 24.53
N SER A 105 -7.72 -10.88 23.73
CA SER A 105 -6.42 -11.43 24.15
C SER A 105 -5.25 -10.92 23.29
N GLY A 106 -4.41 -10.08 23.90
CA GLY A 106 -3.20 -9.58 23.27
C GLY A 106 -2.11 -10.64 23.28
N HIS A 107 -1.33 -10.73 22.20
CA HIS A 107 0.08 -11.16 22.20
C HIS A 107 0.73 -10.59 20.92
N GLY A 108 1.75 -9.74 21.11
CA GLY A 108 2.52 -9.14 20.03
C GLY A 108 3.46 -10.16 19.38
N ARG A 109 3.46 -10.19 18.05
CA ARG A 109 4.56 -10.79 17.26
C ARG A 109 5.02 -9.75 16.24
N SER A 110 6.32 -9.50 16.25
CA SER A 110 7.07 -8.62 15.34
C SER A 110 6.92 -9.11 13.89
N ALA A 111 6.57 -8.23 12.94
CA ALA A 111 6.48 -8.60 11.53
C ALA A 111 6.78 -7.42 10.57
N THR A 112 7.93 -7.53 9.91
CA THR A 112 8.38 -6.94 8.63
C THR A 112 7.65 -5.70 8.10
N VAL A 113 8.35 -4.56 8.15
CA VAL A 113 8.00 -3.34 7.40
C VAL A 113 8.36 -3.52 5.92
N VAL A 114 7.38 -3.46 5.01
CA VAL A 114 7.65 -3.45 3.57
C VAL A 114 7.90 -2.02 3.10
N LYS A 115 9.11 -1.79 2.57
CA LYS A 115 9.54 -0.49 2.02
C LYS A 115 9.93 -0.68 0.56
N GLY A 116 9.34 0.11 -0.34
CA GLY A 116 9.67 0.00 -1.76
C GLY A 116 9.08 1.12 -2.60
N VAL A 117 9.71 1.40 -3.74
CA VAL A 117 9.09 2.21 -4.80
C VAL A 117 8.17 1.28 -5.58
N MET A 118 6.87 1.54 -5.54
CA MET A 118 5.95 0.87 -6.47
C MET A 118 6.29 1.29 -7.91
N GLY A 119 6.61 0.33 -8.78
CA GLY A 119 6.93 0.57 -10.19
C GLY A 119 8.32 1.17 -10.42
N SER A 120 9.30 0.76 -9.61
CA SER A 120 10.70 0.91 -10.01
C SER A 120 10.99 -0.04 -11.17
N PRO A 121 11.65 0.42 -12.25
CA PRO A 121 12.32 -0.52 -13.14
C PRO A 121 13.27 -1.32 -12.26
N GLY A 122 13.18 -2.65 -12.32
CA GLY A 122 13.76 -3.57 -11.34
C GLY A 122 15.14 -3.15 -10.85
N LYS A 123 15.39 -3.37 -9.56
CA LYS A 123 16.76 -3.46 -9.05
C LYS A 123 17.46 -4.52 -9.91
N ARG A 124 18.22 -4.10 -10.92
CA ARG A 124 19.31 -4.93 -11.42
C ARG A 124 20.29 -4.96 -10.26
N SER A 125 20.34 -6.10 -9.57
CA SER A 125 21.54 -6.46 -8.83
C SER A 125 22.70 -6.35 -9.82
N LEU A 126 23.64 -5.46 -9.52
CA LEU A 126 24.98 -5.54 -10.09
C LEU A 126 25.66 -6.80 -9.58
#